data_AF-A0A813M5G7-F1
#
_entry.id   AF-A0A813M5G7-F1
#
_cell.length_a   1.000
_cell.length_b   1.000
_cell.length_c   1.000
_cell.angle_alpha   90.00
_cell.angle_beta   90.00
_cell.angle_gamma   90.00
#
_symmetry.space_group_name_H-M   'P 1'
#
loop_
_entity.id
_entity.type
_entity.pdbx_description
1 polymer ?
#
loop_
_entity_poly.entity_id
_entity_poly.type
_entity_poly.pdbx_seq_one_letter_code
_entity_poly.pdbx_strand_id
1 'polypeptide(L)'
;MADLQAEIELTVELRKFFNIDLFVQGYYQIRAGIKFAPRIQAATKVEVKSETPPVYDDYREQIYPACVLNDWGVSKTFMILYKNEEVELEDQFNFKLSIIVDPQNITDCFNRMDMQLCIELYFVEKEYLPEKISAIQPLCSRNYKLHFNPRLGLHIHVPIFFDYFHLSALTVTIHASLLCLIPPYVFDR
;
A
#
# COMPACT_ATOMS: atom_id res chain seq x y z
N MET A 1 -26.73 -13.77 18.22
CA MET A 1 -26.33 -12.35 18.32
C MET A 1 -25.91 -11.91 16.94
N ALA A 2 -26.15 -10.65 16.57
CA ALA A 2 -25.71 -10.13 15.29
C ALA A 2 -24.17 -9.96 15.29
N ASP A 3 -23.56 -10.10 14.12
CA ASP A 3 -22.15 -9.77 13.90
C ASP A 3 -21.89 -8.30 14.22
N LEU A 4 -20.64 -7.88 14.39
CA LEU A 4 -20.27 -6.47 14.52
C LEU A 4 -19.44 -6.02 13.31
N GLN A 5 -19.48 -4.73 13.01
CA GLN A 5 -18.58 -4.08 12.07
C GLN A 5 -17.43 -3.43 12.85
N ALA A 6 -16.20 -3.85 12.54
CA ALA A 6 -14.98 -3.28 13.07
C ALA A 6 -14.40 -2.28 12.08
N GLU A 7 -14.10 -1.07 12.56
CA GLU A 7 -13.40 -0.04 11.78
C GLU A 7 -11.94 0.02 12.21
N ILE A 8 -11.03 -0.20 11.26
CA ILE A 8 -9.59 -0.08 11.46
C ILE A 8 -9.07 1.06 10.61
N GLU A 9 -8.23 1.90 11.20
CA GLU A 9 -7.40 2.84 10.46
C GLU A 9 -5.98 2.27 10.38
N LEU A 10 -5.44 2.27 9.17
CA LEU A 10 -4.10 1.78 8.88
C LEU A 10 -3.37 2.80 8.02
N THR A 11 -2.24 3.29 8.50
CA THR A 11 -1.34 4.17 7.76
C THR A 11 -0.17 3.36 7.22
N VAL A 12 0.07 3.44 5.91
CA VAL A 12 1.29 2.94 5.25
C VAL A 12 2.12 4.12 4.79
N GLU A 13 3.36 4.19 5.28
CA GLU A 13 4.35 5.18 4.85
C GLU A 13 5.44 4.48 4.04
N LEU A 14 5.55 4.85 2.76
CA LEU A 14 6.66 4.43 1.90
C LEU A 14 7.81 5.40 2.11
N ARG A 15 8.90 4.94 2.73
CA ARG A 15 9.97 5.83 3.21
C ARG A 15 11.04 6.01 2.13
N LYS A 16 11.89 5.01 1.95
CA LYS A 16 13.01 5.05 1.01
C LYS A 16 13.08 3.78 0.17
N PHE A 17 13.26 3.95 -1.13
CA PHE A 17 13.54 2.90 -2.09
C PHE A 17 15.04 2.79 -2.33
N PHE A 18 15.57 1.57 -2.35
CA PHE A 18 16.98 1.26 -2.56
C PHE A 18 17.07 0.41 -3.81
N ASN A 19 17.64 0.96 -4.89
CA ASN A 19 18.02 0.21 -6.05
C ASN A 19 19.38 -0.46 -5.79
N ILE A 20 19.40 -1.80 -5.72
CA ILE A 20 20.66 -2.53 -5.56
C ILE A 20 21.22 -2.89 -6.94
N ASP A 21 20.39 -3.39 -7.87
CA ASP A 21 20.81 -3.78 -9.23
C ASP A 21 19.63 -4.01 -10.20
N LEU A 22 18.70 -3.04 -10.32
CA LEU A 22 17.66 -3.09 -11.35
C LEU A 22 18.29 -3.06 -12.75
N PHE A 23 17.86 -3.99 -13.61
CA PHE A 23 18.45 -4.20 -14.94
C PHE A 23 18.17 -3.08 -15.95
N VAL A 24 17.12 -2.29 -15.73
CA VAL A 24 16.64 -1.30 -16.68
C VAL A 24 16.56 0.06 -15.99
N GLN A 25 17.05 1.09 -16.66
CA GLN A 25 16.86 2.48 -16.23
C GLN A 25 15.49 2.97 -16.67
N GLY A 26 14.87 3.81 -15.88
CA GLY A 26 13.57 4.40 -16.23
C GLY A 26 12.78 4.79 -15.01
N TYR A 27 11.47 4.88 -15.20
CA TYR A 27 10.55 5.30 -14.17
C TYR A 27 9.92 4.10 -13.46
N TYR A 28 9.83 4.24 -12.15
CA TYR A 28 9.28 3.25 -11.25
C TYR A 28 8.15 3.84 -10.41
N GLN A 29 7.26 2.95 -9.96
CA GLN A 29 6.23 3.27 -8.98
C GLN A 29 6.10 2.11 -8.01
N ILE A 30 5.71 2.44 -6.78
CA ILE A 30 5.24 1.47 -5.80
C ILE A 30 3.73 1.59 -5.68
N ARG A 31 3.02 0.47 -5.71
CA ARG A 31 1.61 0.41 -5.36
C ARG A 31 1.41 -0.43 -4.10
N ALA A 32 0.66 0.12 -3.16
CA ALA A 32 0.35 -0.48 -1.88
C ALA A 32 -1.16 -0.73 -1.77
N GLY A 33 -1.53 -1.96 -1.42
CA GLY A 33 -2.92 -2.37 -1.22
C GLY A 33 -3.06 -3.30 -0.02
N ILE A 34 -4.24 -3.34 0.59
CA ILE A 34 -4.56 -4.27 1.66
C ILE A 34 -5.43 -5.41 1.09
N LYS A 35 -5.01 -6.64 1.34
CA LYS A 35 -5.73 -7.86 0.95
C LYS A 35 -6.10 -8.67 2.20
N PHE A 36 -7.19 -9.40 2.11
CA PHE A 36 -7.66 -10.32 3.15
C PHE A 36 -7.85 -11.70 2.55
N ALA A 37 -7.99 -12.72 3.40
CA ALA A 37 -8.40 -14.04 2.94
C ALA A 37 -9.75 -13.95 2.19
N PRO A 38 -9.97 -14.69 1.08
CA PRO A 38 -11.17 -14.55 0.22
C PRO A 38 -12.53 -14.70 0.91
N ARG A 39 -12.57 -15.36 2.07
CA ARG A 39 -13.77 -15.59 2.87
C ARG A 39 -14.19 -14.38 3.72
N ILE A 40 -13.33 -13.38 3.84
CA ILE A 40 -13.53 -12.23 4.72
C ILE A 40 -14.30 -11.15 3.96
N GLN A 41 -15.42 -10.72 4.53
CA GLN A 41 -16.17 -9.57 4.04
C GLN A 41 -15.54 -8.30 4.63
N ALA A 42 -14.81 -7.57 3.79
CA ALA A 42 -14.16 -6.33 4.16
C ALA A 42 -14.34 -5.28 3.05
N ALA A 43 -14.58 -4.04 3.45
CA ALA A 43 -14.49 -2.88 2.57
C ALA A 43 -13.20 -2.12 2.88
N THR A 44 -12.51 -1.63 1.85
CA THR A 44 -11.30 -0.83 1.98
C THR A 44 -11.52 0.51 1.28
N LYS A 45 -11.14 1.60 1.94
CA LYS A 45 -11.05 2.93 1.35
C LYS A 45 -9.65 3.47 1.59
N VAL A 46 -9.11 4.20 0.62
CA VAL A 46 -7.75 4.73 0.71
C VAL A 46 -7.75 6.23 0.46
N GLU A 47 -6.99 6.95 1.27
CA GLU A 47 -6.73 8.37 1.15
C GLU A 47 -5.21 8.60 1.10
N VAL A 48 -4.75 9.52 0.27
CA VAL A 48 -3.34 9.96 0.23
C VAL A 48 -3.20 11.25 1.04
N LYS A 49 -2.15 11.37 1.87
CA LYS A 49 -2.00 12.52 2.78
C LYS A 49 -1.35 13.74 2.11
N SER A 50 -0.97 13.64 0.84
CA SER A 50 -0.28 14.69 0.11
C SER A 50 -0.70 14.70 -1.34
N GLU A 51 -1.50 15.69 -1.73
CA GLU A 51 -1.69 16.07 -3.13
C GLU A 51 -0.60 17.08 -3.50
N THR A 52 0.67 16.64 -3.58
CA THR A 52 1.68 17.50 -4.21
C THR A 52 1.31 17.69 -5.67
N PRO A 53 1.37 18.92 -6.20
CA PRO A 53 1.18 19.13 -7.63
C PRO A 53 2.23 18.32 -8.42
N PRO A 54 1.91 17.91 -9.65
CA PRO A 54 2.86 17.19 -10.49
C PRO A 54 4.19 17.95 -10.58
N VAL A 55 5.27 17.20 -10.39
CA VAL A 55 6.64 17.70 -10.48
C VAL A 55 7.17 17.36 -11.87
N TYR A 56 8.01 18.21 -12.43
CA TYR A 56 8.69 17.93 -13.69
C TYR A 56 10.09 17.41 -13.38
N ASP A 57 10.52 16.36 -14.10
CA ASP A 57 11.93 15.95 -14.09
C ASP A 57 12.81 17.05 -14.71
N ASP A 58 14.13 16.92 -14.56
CA ASP A 58 15.17 17.71 -15.22
C ASP A 58 14.99 17.76 -16.76
N TYR A 59 14.31 16.77 -17.33
CA TYR A 59 13.94 16.69 -18.76
C TYR A 59 12.58 17.32 -19.11
N ARG A 60 11.90 17.98 -18.16
CA ARG A 60 10.55 18.57 -18.28
C ARG A 60 9.42 17.57 -18.56
N GLU A 61 9.61 16.30 -18.22
CA GLU A 61 8.53 15.30 -18.26
C GLU A 61 7.71 15.38 -16.99
N GLN A 62 6.37 15.34 -17.13
CA GLN A 62 5.45 15.38 -15.99
C GLN A 62 5.50 14.05 -15.23
N ILE A 63 5.97 14.09 -13.99
CA ILE A 63 5.99 12.95 -13.09
C ILE A 63 4.67 12.93 -12.29
N TYR A 64 4.08 11.74 -12.15
CA TYR A 64 2.85 11.58 -11.36
C TYR A 64 3.14 11.72 -9.87
N PRO A 65 2.40 12.58 -9.14
CA PRO A 65 2.46 12.62 -7.68
C PRO A 65 1.80 11.36 -7.10
N ALA A 66 2.00 11.14 -5.79
CA ALA A 66 1.30 10.08 -5.10
C ALA A 66 -0.22 10.29 -5.19
N CYS A 67 -0.95 9.20 -5.41
CA CYS A 67 -2.39 9.25 -5.59
C CYS A 67 -3.06 7.95 -5.16
N VAL A 68 -4.38 7.90 -5.26
CA VAL A 68 -5.16 6.67 -5.05
C VAL A 68 -5.73 6.20 -6.38
N LEU A 69 -5.53 4.92 -6.70
CA LEU A 69 -6.07 4.28 -7.90
C LEU A 69 -6.76 2.97 -7.51
N ASN A 70 -8.08 2.89 -7.67
CA ASN A 70 -8.87 1.68 -7.38
C ASN A 70 -8.65 1.11 -5.96
N ASP A 71 -8.64 1.96 -4.93
CA ASP A 71 -8.34 1.60 -3.53
C ASP A 71 -6.91 1.07 -3.31
N TRP A 72 -5.97 1.45 -4.18
CA TRP A 72 -4.54 1.29 -3.95
C TRP A 72 -3.88 2.64 -3.76
N GLY A 73 -2.96 2.73 -2.81
CA GLY A 73 -2.02 3.83 -2.72
C GLY A 73 -0.96 3.68 -3.80
N VAL A 74 -0.80 4.68 -4.66
CA VAL A 74 0.23 4.74 -5.69
C VAL A 74 1.24 5.79 -5.28
N SER A 75 2.51 5.42 -5.13
CA SER A 75 3.60 6.34 -4.82
C SER A 75 3.72 7.40 -5.90
N LYS A 76 4.46 8.47 -5.61
CA LYS A 76 4.97 9.31 -6.68
C LYS A 76 5.79 8.46 -7.65
N THR A 77 5.78 8.81 -8.93
CA THR A 77 6.71 8.21 -9.89
C THR A 77 8.12 8.70 -9.55
N PHE A 78 9.11 7.81 -9.64
CA PHE A 78 10.50 8.16 -9.42
C PHE A 78 11.40 7.51 -10.46
N MET A 79 12.50 8.15 -10.78
CA MET A 79 13.47 7.65 -11.77
C MET A 79 14.58 6.89 -11.06
N ILE A 80 15.05 5.82 -11.69
CA ILE A 80 16.26 5.10 -11.31
C ILE A 80 17.21 5.11 -12.51
N LEU A 81 18.43 5.58 -12.28
CA LEU A 81 19.48 5.72 -13.28
C LEU A 81 20.70 4.86 -12.96
N TYR A 82 21.02 4.68 -11.67
CA TYR A 82 22.29 4.07 -11.28
C TYR A 82 22.08 2.91 -10.32
N LYS A 83 23.03 1.97 -10.37
CA LYS A 83 23.16 0.91 -9.37
C LYS A 83 23.50 1.51 -8.01
N ASN A 84 23.00 0.92 -6.92
CA ASN A 84 23.18 1.40 -5.54
C ASN A 84 22.64 2.82 -5.33
N GLU A 85 21.50 3.12 -5.96
CA GLU A 85 20.81 4.41 -5.84
C GLU A 85 19.74 4.35 -4.75
N GLU A 86 19.55 5.46 -4.04
CA GLU A 86 18.52 5.61 -3.02
C GLU A 86 17.57 6.74 -3.39
N VAL A 87 16.27 6.50 -3.25
CA VAL A 87 15.23 7.49 -3.54
C VAL A 87 14.32 7.64 -2.32
N GLU A 88 14.18 8.87 -1.84
CA GLU A 88 13.21 9.22 -0.79
C GLU A 88 11.81 9.34 -1.41
N LEU A 89 10.88 8.50 -0.96
CA LEU A 89 9.49 8.52 -1.40
C LEU A 89 8.66 9.45 -0.51
N GLU A 90 8.65 9.17 0.80
CA GLU A 90 7.88 9.89 1.81
C GLU A 90 6.37 9.96 1.54
N ASP A 91 5.85 8.99 0.77
CA ASP A 91 4.43 8.90 0.44
C ASP A 91 3.65 8.22 1.57
N GLN A 92 2.55 8.81 2.00
CA GLN A 92 1.69 8.29 3.07
C GLN A 92 0.28 8.02 2.57
N PHE A 93 -0.19 6.79 2.80
CA PHE A 93 -1.54 6.32 2.47
C PHE A 93 -2.28 5.89 3.74
N ASN A 94 -3.48 6.41 3.94
CA ASN A 94 -4.36 6.05 5.03
C ASN A 94 -5.47 5.14 4.50
N PHE A 95 -5.49 3.91 4.98
CA PHE A 95 -6.48 2.89 4.68
C PHE A 95 -7.52 2.86 5.80
N LYS A 96 -8.79 2.99 5.44
CA LYS A 96 -9.93 2.76 6.32
C LYS A 96 -10.55 1.42 5.94
N LEU A 97 -10.51 0.48 6.88
CA LEU A 97 -10.93 -0.90 6.68
C LEU A 97 -12.18 -1.16 7.53
N SER A 98 -13.27 -1.55 6.89
CA SER A 98 -14.52 -1.93 7.55
C SER A 98 -14.72 -3.44 7.43
N ILE A 99 -14.68 -4.17 8.54
CA ILE A 99 -14.64 -5.65 8.55
C ILE A 99 -15.71 -6.24 9.47
N ILE A 100 -16.41 -7.27 9.02
CA ILE A 100 -17.39 -7.98 9.85
C ILE A 100 -16.70 -8.98 10.80
N VAL A 101 -17.03 -8.95 12.09
CA VAL A 101 -16.44 -9.77 13.16
C VAL A 101 -17.49 -10.37 14.10
N ASP A 102 -17.20 -11.56 14.62
CA ASP A 102 -18.01 -12.19 15.68
C ASP A 102 -17.66 -11.55 17.05
N PRO A 103 -18.64 -10.95 17.76
CA PRO A 103 -18.40 -10.32 19.06
C PRO A 103 -17.87 -11.28 20.14
N GLN A 104 -18.13 -12.58 20.04
CA GLN A 104 -17.65 -13.55 21.04
C GLN A 104 -16.17 -13.89 20.86
N ASN A 105 -15.64 -13.74 19.65
CA ASN A 105 -14.32 -14.24 19.26
C ASN A 105 -13.51 -13.22 18.45
N ILE A 106 -13.61 -11.93 18.80
CA ILE A 106 -13.01 -10.81 18.04
C ILE A 106 -11.52 -11.04 17.75
N THR A 107 -10.72 -11.41 18.74
CA THR A 107 -9.29 -11.66 18.57
C THR A 107 -9.01 -12.77 17.55
N ASP A 108 -9.79 -13.85 17.61
CA ASP A 108 -9.64 -14.98 16.69
C ASP A 108 -10.12 -14.64 15.28
N CYS A 109 -11.13 -13.79 15.14
CA CYS A 109 -11.53 -13.22 13.85
C CYS A 109 -10.33 -12.53 13.19
N PHE A 110 -9.68 -11.59 13.87
CA PHE A 110 -8.51 -10.88 13.33
C PHE A 110 -7.35 -11.82 12.98
N ASN A 111 -7.08 -12.84 13.79
CA ASN A 111 -6.06 -13.85 13.48
C ASN A 111 -6.38 -14.65 12.21
N ARG A 112 -7.67 -14.92 11.95
CA ARG A 112 -8.15 -15.70 10.79
C ARG A 112 -8.32 -14.86 9.51
N MET A 113 -8.30 -13.53 9.62
CA MET A 113 -8.50 -12.63 8.48
C MET A 113 -7.37 -12.70 7.46
N ASP A 114 -6.17 -13.04 7.91
CA ASP A 114 -4.96 -13.03 7.09
C ASP A 114 -4.79 -11.70 6.34
N MET A 115 -4.83 -10.60 7.11
CA MET A 115 -4.62 -9.26 6.56
C MET A 115 -3.18 -9.15 6.03
N GLN A 116 -3.03 -8.76 4.77
CA GLN A 116 -1.76 -8.68 4.08
C GLN A 116 -1.60 -7.30 3.44
N LEU A 117 -0.42 -6.69 3.60
CA LEU A 117 0.03 -5.59 2.78
C LEU A 117 0.60 -6.17 1.48
N CYS A 118 0.01 -5.82 0.35
CA CYS A 118 0.53 -6.12 -0.98
C CYS A 118 1.29 -4.90 -1.49
N ILE A 119 2.59 -5.06 -1.73
CA ILE A 119 3.47 -4.06 -2.36
C ILE A 119 3.82 -4.54 -3.75
N GLU A 120 3.56 -3.71 -4.75
CA GLU A 120 3.85 -3.99 -6.15
C GLU A 120 4.82 -2.95 -6.70
N LEU A 121 5.88 -3.41 -7.35
CA LEU A 121 6.81 -2.58 -8.11
C LEU A 121 6.32 -2.51 -9.55
N TYR A 122 6.22 -1.30 -10.07
CA TYR A 122 5.78 -1.00 -11.43
C TYR A 122 6.93 -0.31 -12.18
N PHE A 123 6.97 -0.51 -13.50
CA PHE A 123 8.02 0.04 -14.34
C PHE A 123 7.46 0.59 -15.65
N VAL A 124 8.09 1.66 -16.12
CA VAL A 124 7.96 2.17 -17.47
C VAL A 124 9.29 2.74 -17.94
N GLU A 125 9.62 2.45 -19.20
CA GLU A 125 10.80 3.00 -19.87
C GLU A 125 10.75 4.53 -19.94
N LYS A 126 11.92 5.16 -19.95
CA LYS A 126 12.05 6.61 -19.85
C LYS A 126 11.32 7.35 -20.98
N GLU A 127 11.39 6.82 -22.20
CA GLU A 127 10.83 7.43 -23.40
C GLU A 127 9.31 7.22 -23.53
N TYR A 128 8.69 6.43 -22.65
CA TYR A 128 7.32 5.93 -22.82
C TYR A 128 6.41 6.17 -21.62
N LEU A 129 6.65 7.24 -20.84
CA LEU A 129 5.77 7.60 -19.73
C LEU A 129 4.33 7.86 -20.27
N PRO A 130 3.33 7.02 -19.92
CA PRO A 130 1.99 7.13 -20.49
C PRO A 130 1.27 8.37 -19.96
N GLU A 131 0.25 8.87 -20.67
CA GLU A 131 -0.64 9.96 -20.21
C GLU A 131 -1.53 9.57 -19.02
N LYS A 132 -1.69 8.26 -18.77
CA LYS A 132 -2.50 7.74 -17.67
C LYS A 132 -1.67 6.81 -16.81
N ILE A 133 -1.62 7.10 -15.52
CA ILE A 133 -0.93 6.29 -14.51
C ILE A 133 -1.40 4.83 -14.49
N SER A 134 -2.66 4.55 -14.85
CA SER A 134 -3.21 3.20 -14.91
C SER A 134 -2.60 2.31 -16.00
N ALA A 135 -1.89 2.87 -16.98
CA ALA A 135 -1.28 2.12 -18.07
C ALA A 135 0.11 1.55 -17.75
N ILE A 136 0.74 1.99 -16.66
CA ILE A 136 2.05 1.50 -16.21
C ILE A 136 1.92 0.02 -15.80
N GLN A 137 2.89 -0.80 -16.19
CA GLN A 137 2.83 -2.25 -16.02
C GLN A 137 3.46 -2.72 -14.69
N PRO A 138 2.87 -3.72 -14.03
CA PRO A 138 3.45 -4.33 -12.84
C PRO A 138 4.68 -5.16 -13.23
N LEU A 139 5.72 -5.07 -12.42
CA LEU A 139 6.98 -5.76 -12.61
C LEU A 139 7.14 -6.93 -11.63
N CYS A 140 6.93 -6.67 -10.33
CA CYS A 140 6.91 -7.71 -9.31
C CYS A 140 6.04 -7.34 -8.11
N SER A 141 5.73 -8.32 -7.27
CA SER A 141 4.85 -8.17 -6.12
C SER A 141 5.40 -8.87 -4.87
N ARG A 142 5.07 -8.32 -3.71
CA ARG A 142 5.36 -8.85 -2.38
C ARG A 142 4.14 -8.72 -1.49
N ASN A 143 3.76 -9.83 -0.86
CA ASN A 143 2.72 -9.85 0.16
C ASN A 143 3.37 -9.99 1.52
N TYR A 144 3.02 -9.09 2.44
CA TYR A 144 3.53 -9.06 3.81
C TYR A 144 2.37 -9.21 4.78
N LYS A 145 2.38 -10.31 5.55
CA LYS A 145 1.32 -10.60 6.53
C LYS A 145 1.39 -9.62 7.69
N LEU A 146 0.26 -8.98 7.99
CA LEU A 146 0.11 -8.02 9.07
C LEU A 146 -0.49 -8.71 10.29
N HIS A 147 0.30 -8.79 11.35
CA HIS A 147 -0.11 -9.34 12.64
C HIS A 147 -0.79 -8.26 13.49
N PHE A 148 -1.99 -7.84 13.07
CA PHE A 148 -2.76 -6.83 13.79
C PHE A 148 -3.38 -7.38 15.06
N ASN A 149 -3.19 -6.66 16.18
CA ASN A 149 -3.83 -6.97 17.45
C ASN A 149 -4.88 -5.89 17.76
N PRO A 150 -6.18 -6.23 17.90
CA PRO A 150 -7.22 -5.24 18.12
C PRO A 150 -7.09 -4.44 19.43
N ARG A 151 -6.31 -4.93 20.40
CA ARG A 151 -6.07 -4.25 21.69
C ARG A 151 -4.80 -3.40 21.71
N LEU A 152 -3.78 -3.81 20.95
CA LEU A 152 -2.47 -3.16 20.95
C LEU A 152 -2.21 -2.34 19.67
N GLY A 153 -3.02 -2.53 18.64
CA GLY A 153 -2.77 -2.03 17.30
C GLY A 153 -1.64 -2.80 16.60
N LEU A 154 -1.03 -2.14 15.64
CA LEU A 154 0.16 -2.57 14.92
C LEU A 154 1.07 -1.36 14.70
N HIS A 155 2.36 -1.49 15.00
CA HIS A 155 3.37 -0.51 14.62
C HIS A 155 4.63 -1.25 14.20
N ILE A 156 4.99 -1.18 12.92
CA ILE A 156 6.20 -1.83 12.40
C ILE A 156 6.94 -0.93 11.42
N HIS A 157 8.26 -1.03 11.41
CA HIS A 157 9.12 -0.44 10.40
C HIS A 157 10.01 -1.54 9.83
N VAL A 158 9.86 -1.86 8.56
CA VAL A 158 10.47 -3.05 7.95
C VAL A 158 10.96 -2.77 6.53
N PRO A 159 12.08 -3.39 6.11
CA PRO A 159 12.46 -3.45 4.71
C PRO A 159 11.69 -4.56 3.98
N ILE A 160 11.21 -4.26 2.79
CA ILE A 160 10.59 -5.20 1.86
C ILE A 160 11.54 -5.39 0.69
N PHE A 161 12.14 -6.57 0.59
CA PHE A 161 13.00 -6.93 -0.52
C PHE A 161 12.18 -7.51 -1.67
N PHE A 162 12.45 -7.02 -2.88
CA PHE A 162 11.91 -7.59 -4.11
C PHE A 162 12.69 -8.86 -4.51
N ASP A 163 12.41 -9.46 -5.67
CA ASP A 163 13.03 -10.73 -6.06
C ASP A 163 14.44 -10.55 -6.62
N TYR A 164 15.09 -11.68 -6.90
CA TYR A 164 16.42 -11.71 -7.49
C TYR A 164 16.48 -11.02 -8.87
N PHE A 165 15.37 -10.99 -9.61
CA PHE A 165 15.32 -10.31 -10.91
C PHE A 165 15.09 -8.80 -10.78
N HIS A 166 14.66 -8.34 -9.61
CA HIS A 166 14.39 -6.94 -9.31
C HIS A 166 15.13 -6.53 -8.03
N LEU A 167 16.45 -6.72 -8.00
CA LEU A 167 17.27 -6.57 -6.80
C LEU A 167 17.19 -5.14 -6.25
N SER A 168 16.27 -4.95 -5.31
CA SER A 168 15.88 -3.67 -4.75
C SER A 168 15.14 -3.89 -3.43
N ALA A 169 15.05 -2.84 -2.63
CA ALA A 169 14.34 -2.87 -1.37
C ALA A 169 13.55 -1.58 -1.12
N LEU A 170 12.46 -1.70 -0.37
CA LEU A 170 11.64 -0.57 0.06
C LEU A 170 11.52 -0.59 1.58
N THR A 171 11.80 0.54 2.23
CA THR A 171 11.51 0.70 3.66
C THR A 171 10.10 1.21 3.85
N VAL A 172 9.32 0.52 4.69
CA VAL A 172 7.92 0.82 4.95
C VAL A 172 7.68 0.94 6.45
N THR A 173 6.96 1.97 6.87
CA THR A 173 6.39 2.06 8.22
C THR A 173 4.89 1.82 8.13
N ILE A 174 4.34 1.02 9.06
CA ILE A 174 2.91 0.75 9.14
C ILE A 174 2.44 1.03 10.56
N HIS A 175 1.36 1.80 10.67
CA HIS A 175 0.64 2.03 11.91
C HIS A 175 -0.80 1.58 11.72
N ALA A 176 -1.39 0.83 12.65
CA ALA A 176 -2.81 0.52 12.59
C ALA A 176 -3.44 0.46 13.98
N SER A 177 -4.70 0.88 14.08
CA SER A 177 -5.49 0.85 15.30
C SER A 177 -6.95 0.48 15.02
N LEU A 178 -7.58 -0.20 15.98
CA LEU A 178 -9.02 -0.43 15.97
C LEU A 178 -9.68 0.86 16.48
N LEU A 179 -10.53 1.48 15.66
CA LEU A 179 -11.21 2.71 16.02
C LEU A 179 -12.49 2.45 16.82
N CYS A 180 -13.33 1.55 16.31
CA CYS A 180 -14.60 1.22 16.95
C CYS A 180 -15.15 -0.14 16.52
N LEU A 181 -16.13 -0.62 17.28
CA LEU A 181 -16.95 -1.79 17.01
C LEU A 181 -18.41 -1.33 17.02
N ILE A 182 -19.10 -1.44 15.88
CA ILE A 182 -20.45 -0.92 15.66
C ILE A 182 -21.37 -2.10 15.31
N PRO A 183 -22.68 -2.07 15.64
CA PRO A 183 -23.64 -2.99 15.04
C PRO A 183 -23.54 -2.96 13.51
N PRO A 184 -23.74 -4.10 12.81
CA PRO A 184 -23.63 -4.15 11.37
C PRO A 184 -24.80 -3.33 10.80
N TYR A 185 -24.55 -2.49 9.81
CA TYR A 185 -25.61 -1.69 9.19
C TYR A 185 -26.69 -2.62 8.62
N VAL A 186 -27.79 -2.81 9.35
CA VAL A 186 -29.01 -3.42 8.84
C VAL A 186 -29.76 -2.29 8.15
N PHE A 187 -29.83 -2.32 6.82
CA PHE A 187 -30.88 -1.58 6.13
C PHE A 187 -32.21 -2.18 6.58
N ASP A 188 -32.97 -1.46 7.42
CA ASP A 188 -34.40 -1.70 7.54
C ASP A 188 -34.98 -1.55 6.12
N ARG A 189 -35.54 -2.65 5.60
CA ARG A 189 -36.29 -2.68 4.35
C ARG A 189 -37.65 -2.03 4.54
#